data_AF-H6N6S9-F1
#
_entry.id   AF-H6N6S9-F1
#
_cell.length_a   1.000
_cell.length_b   1.000
_cell.length_c   1.000
_cell.angle_alpha   90.00
_cell.angle_beta   90.00
_cell.angle_gamma   90.00
#
_symmetry.space_group_name_H-M   'P 1'
#
loop_
_entity.id
_entity.type
_entity.pdbx_description
1 polymer ?
#
loop_
_entity_poly.entity_id
_entity_poly.type
_entity_poly.pdbx_seq_one_letter_code
_entity_poly.pdbx_strand_id
1 'polypeptide(L)'
;MVFIYKLPLYGFGAAGIGLVMEKLDSSELKDDNSPTKKSITVKDKNKECRIHKLITANGVGEFKKVTKEELKREIENDNKGDYQSIEEACLKNEGKDIFVSNPQTNGWRYLTDSNQRNQFRADEKFENYLKRTGSN
;
A
#
# COMPACT_ATOMS: atom_id res chain seq x y z
N MET A 1 -25.84 -18.57 -49.47
CA MET A 1 -24.38 -18.60 -49.63
C MET A 1 -23.79 -19.31 -48.42
N VAL A 2 -23.00 -20.36 -48.67
CA VAL A 2 -22.38 -21.22 -47.67
C VAL A 2 -20.93 -20.75 -47.51
N PHE A 3 -20.49 -20.52 -46.27
CA PHE A 3 -19.06 -20.35 -45.96
C PHE A 3 -18.65 -21.40 -44.93
N ILE A 4 -17.92 -22.40 -45.42
CA ILE A 4 -17.24 -23.42 -44.65
C ILE A 4 -15.85 -22.89 -44.34
N TYR A 5 -15.55 -22.68 -43.06
CA TYR A 5 -14.17 -22.52 -42.62
C TYR A 5 -13.75 -23.78 -41.87
N LYS A 6 -13.01 -24.63 -42.58
CA LYS A 6 -12.17 -25.70 -42.03
C LYS A 6 -10.96 -25.03 -41.36
N LEU A 7 -10.74 -25.32 -40.08
CA LEU A 7 -9.49 -25.01 -39.39
C LEU A 7 -8.84 -26.32 -38.91
N PRO A 8 -7.52 -26.47 -39.07
CA PRO A 8 -6.81 -27.72 -38.82
C PRO A 8 -6.59 -27.99 -37.33
N LEU A 9 -6.86 -29.23 -36.94
CA LEU A 9 -6.43 -29.85 -35.69
C LEU A 9 -4.89 -29.88 -35.64
N TYR A 10 -4.30 -29.07 -34.77
CA TYR A 10 -2.90 -29.22 -34.38
C TYR A 10 -2.85 -29.98 -33.06
N GLY A 11 -2.49 -31.26 -33.15
CA GLY A 11 -2.23 -32.10 -32.00
C GLY A 11 -0.91 -31.72 -31.34
N PHE A 12 -0.97 -31.41 -30.05
CA PHE A 12 0.19 -31.46 -29.16
C PHE A 12 0.17 -32.80 -28.44
N GLY A 13 1.11 -33.66 -28.79
CA GLY A 13 1.42 -34.87 -28.06
C GLY A 13 2.53 -34.63 -27.02
N ALA A 14 2.45 -35.42 -25.93
CA ALA A 14 3.45 -35.69 -24.90
C ALA A 14 3.87 -34.50 -24.00
N ALA A 15 4.22 -34.65 -22.73
CA ALA A 15 4.55 -35.83 -21.94
C ALA A 15 4.11 -35.61 -20.48
N GLY A 16 3.76 -36.70 -19.80
CA GLY A 16 3.49 -36.69 -18.37
C GLY A 16 4.74 -36.36 -17.56
N ILE A 17 4.56 -35.53 -16.55
CA ILE A 17 5.45 -35.42 -15.41
C ILE A 17 4.58 -35.68 -14.19
N GLY A 18 4.70 -36.90 -13.65
CA GLY A 18 4.18 -37.24 -12.35
C GLY A 18 4.97 -36.47 -11.30
N LEU A 19 4.32 -35.55 -10.61
CA LEU A 19 4.81 -35.06 -9.33
C LEU A 19 4.22 -35.97 -8.26
N VAL A 20 5.02 -36.98 -7.90
CA VAL A 20 4.90 -37.71 -6.64
C VAL A 20 4.97 -36.67 -5.52
N MET A 21 3.87 -36.48 -4.80
CA MET A 21 3.92 -35.75 -3.54
C MET A 21 4.63 -36.62 -2.50
N GLU A 22 5.86 -36.25 -2.20
CA GLU A 22 6.58 -36.72 -1.02
C GLU A 22 5.87 -36.20 0.24
N LYS A 23 5.27 -37.14 0.97
CA LYS A 23 5.37 -37.30 2.42
C LYS A 23 5.85 -36.05 3.19
N LEU A 24 4.90 -35.30 3.75
CA LEU A 24 5.22 -34.38 4.84
C LEU A 24 5.36 -35.20 6.12
N ASP A 25 6.61 -35.36 6.55
CA ASP A 25 6.97 -35.96 7.82
C ASP A 25 6.49 -35.06 8.97
N SER A 26 5.63 -35.60 9.82
CA SER A 26 5.24 -35.02 11.10
C SER A 26 6.47 -34.96 12.01
N SER A 27 7.03 -33.77 12.22
CA SER A 27 7.94 -33.52 13.33
C SER A 27 7.15 -32.94 14.51
N GLU A 28 6.75 -33.84 15.39
CA GLU A 28 6.50 -33.57 16.81
C GLU A 28 7.75 -32.89 17.38
N LEU A 29 7.63 -31.64 17.83
CA LEU A 29 8.67 -30.97 18.60
C LEU A 29 8.08 -30.59 19.95
N LYS A 30 8.32 -31.47 20.92
CA LYS A 30 8.10 -31.20 22.34
C LYS A 30 9.25 -30.36 22.89
N ASP A 31 8.85 -29.59 23.89
CA ASP A 31 9.63 -29.04 25.00
C ASP A 31 10.39 -27.72 24.81
N ASP A 32 9.76 -26.69 25.39
CA ASP A 32 10.30 -25.77 26.39
C ASP A 32 11.78 -25.37 26.28
N ASN A 33 11.99 -24.16 25.76
CA ASN A 33 12.62 -23.09 26.52
C ASN A 33 12.46 -21.79 25.76
N SER A 34 11.86 -20.79 26.39
CA SER A 34 11.75 -19.42 25.89
C SER A 34 13.14 -18.85 25.54
N PRO A 35 13.37 -18.42 24.29
CA PRO A 35 14.31 -17.35 24.03
C PRO A 35 13.48 -16.18 23.55
N THR A 36 13.44 -15.13 24.38
CA THR A 36 13.04 -13.78 24.01
C THR A 36 13.41 -13.54 22.54
N LYS A 37 12.42 -13.60 21.64
CA LYS A 37 12.61 -13.23 20.24
C LYS A 37 13.00 -11.75 20.29
N LYS A 38 14.32 -11.51 20.33
CA LYS A 38 14.92 -10.27 19.88
C LYS A 38 14.30 -10.04 18.52
N SER A 39 13.33 -9.13 18.48
CA SER A 39 12.83 -8.56 17.25
C SER A 39 14.08 -8.19 16.45
N ILE A 40 14.21 -8.86 15.32
CA ILE A 40 15.23 -8.58 14.33
C ILE A 40 15.10 -7.08 14.09
N THR A 41 16.02 -6.32 14.66
CA THR A 41 16.14 -4.90 14.38
C THR A 41 16.70 -4.86 12.97
N VAL A 42 15.80 -4.97 12.00
CA VAL A 42 16.07 -4.60 10.62
C VAL A 42 16.34 -3.10 10.70
N LYS A 43 17.60 -2.74 10.90
CA LYS A 43 18.12 -1.40 10.63
C LYS A 43 18.18 -1.24 9.12
N ASP A 44 17.02 -1.34 8.47
CA ASP A 44 16.80 -0.70 7.18
C ASP A 44 16.09 0.61 7.51
N LYS A 45 16.87 1.54 8.07
CA LYS A 45 16.43 2.94 8.24
C LYS A 45 16.49 3.63 6.89
N ASN A 46 15.93 3.03 5.84
CA ASN A 46 15.37 3.84 4.78
C ASN A 46 14.38 4.75 5.48
N LYS A 47 14.57 6.06 5.34
CA LYS A 47 13.75 7.05 6.02
C LYS A 47 12.38 7.03 5.35
N GLU A 48 11.58 6.01 5.66
CA GLU A 48 10.25 5.87 5.10
C GLU A 48 9.43 7.09 5.50
N CYS A 49 8.73 7.68 4.53
CA CYS A 49 7.82 8.75 4.83
C CYS A 49 6.67 8.22 5.70
N ARG A 50 6.09 9.11 6.52
CA ARG A 50 4.91 8.80 7.33
C ARG A 50 3.68 9.31 6.58
N ILE A 51 2.78 8.41 6.18
CA ILE A 51 1.60 8.77 5.37
C ILE A 51 0.38 8.99 6.25
N HIS A 52 -0.34 10.09 6.01
CA HIS A 52 -1.57 10.44 6.71
C HIS A 52 -2.72 10.68 5.74
N LYS A 53 -3.87 10.04 5.94
CA LYS A 53 -5.08 10.29 5.17
C LYS A 53 -5.80 11.51 5.72
N LEU A 54 -6.09 12.49 4.85
CA LEU A 54 -7.03 13.56 5.14
C LEU A 54 -8.45 12.98 5.08
N ILE A 55 -9.06 12.78 6.25
CA ILE A 55 -10.43 12.25 6.39
C ILE A 55 -11.45 13.35 6.16
N THR A 56 -11.23 14.52 6.77
CA THR A 56 -12.03 15.72 6.52
C THR A 56 -11.18 16.96 6.66
N ALA A 57 -11.43 17.95 5.80
CA ALA A 57 -10.81 19.27 5.92
C ALA A 57 -11.68 20.25 6.73
N ASN A 58 -12.83 19.82 7.26
CA ASN A 58 -13.71 20.69 8.04
C ASN A 58 -13.10 21.03 9.42
N GLY A 59 -13.42 22.23 9.93
CA GLY A 59 -12.90 22.70 11.22
C GLY A 59 -11.37 22.69 11.26
N VAL A 60 -10.80 21.98 12.24
CA VAL A 60 -9.34 21.83 12.43
C VAL A 60 -8.68 20.82 11.50
N GLY A 61 -9.46 20.11 10.67
CA GLY A 61 -8.98 19.01 9.85
C GLY A 61 -8.78 17.72 10.67
N GLU A 62 -9.12 16.59 10.06
CA GLU A 62 -8.93 15.26 10.63
C GLU A 62 -8.00 14.46 9.74
N PHE A 63 -6.93 13.95 10.35
CA PHE A 63 -5.92 13.16 9.68
C PHE A 63 -5.74 11.84 10.40
N LYS A 64 -5.59 10.77 9.62
CA LYS A 64 -5.35 9.41 10.15
C LYS A 64 -4.07 8.84 9.56
N LYS A 65 -3.12 8.50 10.43
CA LYS A 65 -1.91 7.77 10.01
C LYS A 65 -2.29 6.42 9.40
N VAL A 66 -1.64 6.06 8.29
CA VAL A 66 -1.86 4.80 7.56
C VAL A 66 -0.52 4.25 7.11
N THR A 67 -0.38 2.92 7.02
CA THR A 67 0.81 2.33 6.41
C THR A 67 0.73 2.35 4.89
N LYS A 68 1.89 2.24 4.24
CA LYS A 68 2.00 2.19 2.79
C LYS A 68 1.22 1.01 2.21
N GLU A 69 1.28 -0.14 2.87
CA GLU A 69 0.63 -1.39 2.46
C GLU A 69 -0.89 -1.33 2.63
N GLU A 70 -1.36 -0.74 3.74
CA GLU A 70 -2.79 -0.52 3.97
C GLU A 70 -3.39 0.40 2.90
N LEU A 71 -2.71 1.52 2.63
CA LEU A 71 -3.17 2.49 1.62
C LEU A 71 -3.13 1.89 0.21
N LYS A 72 -2.08 1.13 -0.13
CA LYS A 72 -1.99 0.42 -1.40
C LYS A 72 -3.15 -0.54 -1.59
N ARG A 73 -3.41 -1.37 -0.59
CA ARG A 73 -4.52 -2.35 -0.62
C ARG A 73 -5.87 -1.67 -0.76
N GLU A 74 -6.09 -0.53 -0.08
CA GLU A 74 -7.32 0.26 -0.19
C GLU A 74 -7.52 0.79 -1.62
N ILE A 75 -6.47 1.37 -2.23
CA ILE A 75 -6.52 1.88 -3.62
C ILE A 75 -6.76 0.75 -4.62
N GLU A 76 -6.09 -0.39 -4.46
CA GLU A 76 -6.25 -1.58 -5.31
C GLU A 76 -7.66 -2.16 -5.20
N ASN A 77 -8.20 -2.27 -3.99
CA ASN A 77 -9.56 -2.76 -3.75
C ASN A 77 -10.61 -1.81 -4.35
N ASP A 78 -10.47 -0.51 -4.13
CA ASP A 78 -11.42 0.49 -4.62
C ASP A 78 -11.28 0.75 -6.12
N ASN A 79 -10.20 0.24 -6.75
CA ASN A 79 -9.80 0.54 -8.14
C ASN A 79 -9.79 2.05 -8.44
N LYS A 80 -9.45 2.85 -7.42
CA LYS A 80 -9.50 4.31 -7.46
C LYS A 80 -8.35 4.91 -6.67
N GLY A 81 -7.60 5.78 -7.32
CA GLY A 81 -6.52 6.54 -6.69
C GLY A 81 -5.26 6.50 -7.54
N ASP A 82 -4.24 7.17 -7.04
CA ASP A 82 -2.93 7.24 -7.67
C ASP A 82 -1.87 6.93 -6.62
N TYR A 83 -1.65 5.63 -6.42
CA TYR A 83 -0.64 5.13 -5.50
C TYR A 83 0.78 5.49 -5.98
N GLN A 84 1.01 5.57 -7.29
CA GLN A 84 2.31 5.91 -7.84
C GLN A 84 2.73 7.33 -7.41
N SER A 85 1.82 8.32 -7.55
CA SER A 85 2.08 9.68 -7.08
C SER A 85 2.37 9.75 -5.58
N ILE A 86 1.74 8.89 -4.78
CA ILE A 86 1.96 8.81 -3.33
C ILE A 86 3.35 8.23 -3.03
N GLU A 87 3.74 7.16 -3.73
CA GLU A 87 5.05 6.53 -3.59
C GLU A 87 6.17 7.48 -4.01
N GLU A 88 6.03 8.17 -5.14
CA GLU A 88 7.01 9.18 -5.58
C GLU A 88 7.13 10.35 -4.59
N ALA A 89 6.00 10.82 -4.04
CA ALA A 89 6.01 11.87 -3.03
C ALA A 89 6.68 11.41 -1.73
N CYS A 90 6.49 10.15 -1.36
CA CYS A 90 7.14 9.53 -0.20
C CYS A 90 8.66 9.49 -0.37
N LEU A 91 9.15 9.05 -1.53
CA LEU A 91 10.58 9.02 -1.87
C LEU A 91 11.19 10.43 -1.88
N LYS A 92 10.45 11.44 -2.35
CA LYS A 92 10.90 12.85 -2.31
C LYS A 92 10.92 13.45 -0.90
N ASN A 93 10.16 12.86 0.04
CA ASN A 93 9.97 13.35 1.41
C ASN A 93 10.41 12.30 2.44
N GLU A 94 11.53 11.65 2.17
CA GLU A 94 12.15 10.67 3.06
C GLU A 94 12.28 11.21 4.50
N GLY A 95 11.70 10.47 5.44
CA GLY A 95 11.72 10.78 6.88
C GLY A 95 10.79 11.91 7.30
N LYS A 96 9.94 12.40 6.41
CA LYS A 96 8.93 13.42 6.71
C LYS A 96 7.52 12.84 6.71
N ASP A 97 6.60 13.57 7.30
CA ASP A 97 5.17 13.28 7.23
C ASP A 97 4.57 13.92 5.97
N ILE A 98 3.82 13.12 5.22
CA ILE A 98 3.03 13.56 4.08
C ILE A 98 1.56 13.23 4.32
N PHE A 99 0.66 13.99 3.71
CA PHE A 99 -0.74 13.62 3.68
C PHE A 99 -1.24 13.34 2.26
N VAL A 100 -2.24 12.48 2.18
CA VAL A 100 -2.98 12.14 0.97
C VAL A 100 -4.44 12.53 1.15
N SER A 101 -5.12 12.83 0.06
CA SER A 101 -6.53 13.20 0.10
C SER A 101 -7.33 12.40 -0.92
N ASN A 102 -8.62 12.28 -0.67
CA ASN A 102 -9.57 11.64 -1.57
C ASN A 102 -10.64 12.67 -1.97
N PRO A 103 -10.30 13.67 -2.81
CA PRO A 103 -11.23 14.73 -3.17
C PRO A 103 -12.41 14.12 -3.93
N GLN A 104 -13.63 14.46 -3.49
CA GLN A 104 -14.88 13.98 -4.07
C GLN A 104 -14.97 12.45 -4.19
N THR A 105 -14.28 11.69 -3.33
CA THR A 105 -14.25 10.21 -3.36
C THR A 105 -13.69 9.59 -4.66
N ASN A 106 -12.88 10.36 -5.41
CA ASN A 106 -12.27 9.94 -6.68
C ASN A 106 -10.97 9.12 -6.52
N GLY A 107 -10.71 8.60 -5.33
CA GLY A 107 -9.52 7.82 -4.99
C GLY A 107 -8.42 8.63 -4.30
N TRP A 108 -7.68 7.93 -3.45
CA TRP A 108 -6.56 8.49 -2.69
C TRP A 108 -5.42 8.91 -3.61
N ARG A 109 -4.94 10.14 -3.43
CA ARG A 109 -3.82 10.68 -4.19
C ARG A 109 -3.01 11.68 -3.36
N TYR A 110 -1.75 11.85 -3.74
CA TYR A 110 -0.95 12.97 -3.24
C TYR A 110 -1.32 14.24 -4.01
N LEU A 111 -1.64 15.32 -3.29
CA LEU A 111 -1.89 16.62 -3.92
C LEU A 111 -0.57 17.38 -4.07
N THR A 112 -0.16 17.60 -5.32
CA THR A 112 0.99 18.45 -5.67
C THR A 112 0.62 19.91 -5.85
N ASP A 113 -0.65 20.19 -6.17
CA ASP A 113 -1.14 21.53 -6.43
C ASP A 113 -1.36 22.31 -5.13
N SER A 114 -0.59 23.38 -4.94
CA SER A 114 -0.67 24.24 -3.76
C SER A 114 -2.00 24.99 -3.67
N ASN A 115 -2.67 25.29 -4.79
CA ASN A 115 -3.98 25.94 -4.77
C ASN A 115 -5.06 24.99 -4.24
N GLN A 116 -5.03 23.71 -4.62
CA GLN A 116 -5.96 22.71 -4.09
C GLN A 116 -5.75 22.45 -2.60
N ARG A 117 -4.48 22.43 -2.15
CA ARG A 117 -4.13 22.31 -0.72
C ARG A 117 -4.54 23.55 0.07
N ASN A 118 -4.37 24.73 -0.51
CA ASN A 118 -4.72 26.02 0.10
C ASN A 118 -6.21 26.29 0.15
N GLN A 119 -7.01 25.76 -0.79
CA GLN A 119 -8.47 25.92 -0.81
C GLN A 119 -9.11 25.55 0.53
N PHE A 120 -8.55 24.55 1.23
CA PHE A 120 -9.03 24.11 2.54
C PHE A 120 -8.08 24.42 3.70
N ARG A 121 -7.00 25.18 3.44
CA ARG A 121 -5.87 25.36 4.36
C ARG A 121 -5.38 24.01 4.93
N ALA A 122 -5.33 22.99 4.07
CA ALA A 122 -5.01 21.63 4.49
C ALA A 122 -3.59 21.54 5.07
N ASP A 123 -2.67 22.35 4.57
CA ASP A 123 -1.28 22.42 5.05
C ASP A 123 -1.20 22.95 6.49
N GLU A 124 -1.82 24.09 6.79
CA GLU A 124 -1.88 24.65 8.14
C GLU A 124 -2.52 23.67 9.14
N LYS A 125 -3.60 23.00 8.72
CA LYS A 125 -4.29 21.99 9.53
C LYS A 125 -3.43 20.76 9.76
N PHE A 126 -2.70 20.32 8.75
CA PHE A 126 -1.80 19.19 8.85
C PHE A 126 -0.64 19.49 9.79
N GLU A 127 -0.01 20.67 9.68
CA GLU A 127 1.03 21.10 10.62
C GLU A 127 0.52 21.13 12.07
N ASN A 128 -0.69 21.66 12.28
CA ASN A 128 -1.32 21.66 13.61
C ASN A 128 -1.66 20.25 14.11
N TYR A 129 -1.99 19.34 13.21
CA TYR A 129 -2.17 17.93 13.54
C TYR A 129 -0.84 17.27 13.97
N LEU A 130 0.25 17.50 13.23
CA LEU A 130 1.58 16.95 13.58
C LEU A 130 2.08 17.48 14.93
N LYS A 131 1.91 18.79 15.20
CA LYS A 131 2.24 19.42 16.49
C LYS A 131 1.49 18.78 17.67
N ARG A 132 0.19 18.47 17.48
CA ARG A 132 -0.64 17.82 18.52
C ARG A 132 -0.28 16.35 18.75
N THR A 133 0.15 15.66 17.71
CA THR A 133 0.43 14.21 17.73
C THR A 133 1.88 13.87 18.04
N GLY A 134 2.76 14.88 18.14
CA GLY A 134 4.18 14.68 18.46
C GLY A 134 4.98 14.01 17.34
N SER A 135 4.51 14.09 16.09
CA SER A 135 5.29 13.64 14.93
C SER A 135 6.43 14.65 14.72
N ASN A 136 7.64 14.29 15.17
CA ASN A 136 8.91 14.98 14.88
C ASN A 136 9.62 14.27 13.74
#